data_AF-A0A1V4Y303-F1
#
_entry.id   AF-A0A1V4Y303-F1
#
_cell.length_a   1.000
_cell.length_b   1.000
_cell.length_c   1.000
_cell.angle_alpha   90.00
_cell.angle_beta   90.00
_cell.angle_gamma   90.00
#
_symmetry.space_group_name_H-M   'P 1'
#
loop_
_entity.id
_entity.type
_entity.pdbx_description
1 polymer ?
#
loop_
_entity_poly.entity_id
_entity_poly.type
_entity_poly.pdbx_seq_one_letter_code
_entity_poly.pdbx_strand_id
1 'polypeptide(L)'
;MFLRHTGAVAVWVILPLYMAFLGASNFWIGIIYAINPAIQFLIMRRLDKFRNEWLIKWGIITSGLAFISYSLAQNFYSIIPGMVLIAFGWAFLYVGANRLVVERNIEKASSAGILNASTSAADIAGSLLGGTIMQYLGYRQTMIFAIVCGILSLSFFVWMNKSSKVSA
;
A
#
# COMPACT_ATOMS: atom_id res chain seq x y z
N MET A 1 -5.87 2.85 6.97
CA MET A 1 -6.01 2.27 5.61
C MET A 1 -5.99 3.37 4.55
N PHE A 2 -6.92 4.34 4.62
CA PHE A 2 -7.06 5.45 3.66
C PHE A 2 -5.73 6.10 3.25
N LEU A 3 -5.03 6.78 4.19
CA LEU A 3 -3.80 7.52 3.91
C LEU A 3 -2.73 6.69 3.20
N ARG A 4 -2.39 5.50 3.75
CA ARG A 4 -1.43 4.59 3.11
C ARG A 4 -1.88 4.25 1.69
N HIS A 5 -3.16 3.93 1.50
CA HIS A 5 -3.65 3.47 0.21
C HIS A 5 -3.64 4.58 -0.85
N THR A 6 -3.99 5.82 -0.47
CA THR A 6 -3.84 7.00 -1.31
C THR A 6 -2.40 7.14 -1.83
N GLY A 7 -1.40 7.03 -0.95
CA GLY A 7 0.01 7.06 -1.35
C GLY A 7 0.38 5.89 -2.27
N ALA A 8 -0.10 4.67 -1.96
CA ALA A 8 0.15 3.50 -2.78
C ALA A 8 -0.40 3.64 -4.21
N VAL A 9 -1.62 4.15 -4.34
CA VAL A 9 -2.28 4.34 -5.64
C VAL A 9 -1.64 5.48 -6.42
N ALA A 10 -1.23 6.54 -5.74
CA ALA A 10 -0.47 7.63 -6.36
C ALA A 10 0.80 7.11 -7.06
N VAL A 11 1.49 6.16 -6.46
CA VAL A 11 2.63 5.46 -7.09
C VAL A 11 2.14 4.50 -8.18
N TRP A 12 1.10 3.72 -7.91
CA TRP A 12 0.64 2.66 -8.82
C TRP A 12 0.26 3.18 -10.21
N VAL A 13 -0.39 4.34 -10.27
CA VAL A 13 -0.82 4.97 -11.53
C VAL A 13 0.37 5.40 -12.40
N ILE A 14 1.49 5.79 -11.78
CA ILE A 14 2.67 6.29 -12.49
C ILE A 14 3.76 5.24 -12.71
N LEU A 15 3.70 4.12 -11.99
CA LEU A 15 4.78 3.13 -11.92
C LEU A 15 5.14 2.48 -13.28
N PRO A 16 4.20 2.20 -14.22
CA PRO A 16 4.57 1.72 -15.55
C PRO A 16 5.36 2.78 -16.33
N LEU A 17 4.92 4.04 -16.25
CA LEU A 17 5.58 5.18 -16.89
C LEU A 17 6.98 5.40 -16.29
N TYR A 18 7.12 5.25 -14.98
CA TYR A 18 8.41 5.34 -14.31
C TYR A 18 9.38 4.23 -14.76
N MET A 19 8.90 2.99 -14.87
CA MET A 19 9.75 1.89 -15.39
C MET A 19 10.13 2.09 -16.86
N ALA A 20 9.20 2.57 -17.69
CA ALA A 20 9.50 2.93 -19.08
C ALA A 20 10.57 4.05 -19.15
N PHE A 21 10.46 5.07 -18.28
CA PHE A 21 11.46 6.13 -18.14
C PHE A 21 12.84 5.59 -17.72
N LEU A 22 12.88 4.53 -16.90
CA LEU A 22 14.10 3.79 -16.54
C LEU A 22 14.60 2.81 -17.63
N GLY A 23 13.97 2.80 -18.81
CA GLY A 23 14.38 1.98 -19.96
C GLY A 23 13.74 0.59 -20.05
N ALA A 24 12.70 0.31 -19.27
CA ALA A 24 12.00 -0.97 -19.35
C ALA A 24 11.16 -1.08 -20.64
N SER A 25 11.17 -2.26 -21.27
CA SER A 25 10.21 -2.59 -22.32
C SER A 25 8.85 -2.98 -21.73
N ASN A 26 7.79 -2.92 -22.55
CA ASN A 26 6.43 -3.35 -22.16
C ASN A 26 6.40 -4.79 -21.63
N PHE A 27 7.24 -5.66 -22.19
CA PHE A 27 7.39 -7.04 -21.73
C PHE A 27 7.93 -7.12 -20.29
N TRP A 28 9.01 -6.37 -19.99
CA TRP A 28 9.58 -6.32 -18.64
C TRP A 28 8.65 -5.65 -17.62
N ILE A 29 7.91 -4.62 -18.03
CA ILE A 29 6.87 -4.00 -17.20
C ILE A 29 5.83 -5.06 -16.81
N GLY A 30 5.34 -5.85 -17.77
CA GLY A 30 4.39 -6.94 -17.51
C GLY A 30 4.93 -7.98 -16.53
N ILE A 31 6.17 -8.44 -16.72
CA ILE A 31 6.82 -9.39 -15.80
C ILE A 31 6.90 -8.82 -14.38
N ILE A 32 7.40 -7.60 -14.23
CA ILE A 32 7.59 -6.97 -12.92
C ILE A 32 6.23 -6.74 -12.24
N TYR A 33 5.21 -6.34 -12.99
CA TYR A 33 3.84 -6.22 -12.48
C TYR A 33 3.26 -7.55 -12.01
N ALA A 34 3.52 -8.66 -12.72
CA ALA A 34 3.00 -9.97 -12.38
C ALA A 34 3.54 -10.52 -11.04
N ILE A 35 4.72 -10.07 -10.61
CA ILE A 35 5.30 -10.42 -9.30
C ILE A 35 4.34 -10.06 -8.17
N ASN A 36 3.68 -8.90 -8.26
CA ASN A 36 2.85 -8.39 -7.18
C ASN A 36 1.64 -9.29 -6.86
N PRO A 37 0.72 -9.59 -7.79
CA PRO A 37 -0.41 -10.48 -7.52
C PRO A 37 0.04 -11.93 -7.25
N ALA A 38 1.11 -12.42 -7.89
CA ALA A 38 1.63 -13.77 -7.64
C ALA A 38 2.07 -13.94 -6.18
N ILE A 39 2.81 -12.98 -5.65
CA ILE A 39 3.27 -13.00 -4.26
C ILE A 39 2.11 -12.77 -3.30
N GLN A 40 1.19 -11.84 -3.59
CA GLN A 40 -0.01 -11.63 -2.77
C GLN A 40 -0.83 -12.91 -2.61
N PHE A 41 -1.09 -13.61 -3.71
CA PHE A 41 -1.83 -14.87 -3.71
C PHE A 41 -1.20 -15.92 -2.77
N LEU A 42 0.12 -16.05 -2.81
CA LEU A 42 0.85 -17.01 -1.96
C LEU A 42 0.87 -16.60 -0.49
N ILE A 43 0.97 -15.31 -0.18
CA ILE A 43 1.07 -14.80 1.19
C ILE A 43 -0.29 -14.83 1.87
N MET A 44 -1.35 -14.33 1.22
CA MET A 44 -2.68 -14.16 1.83
C MET A 44 -3.21 -15.47 2.43
N ARG A 45 -2.88 -16.62 1.83
CA ARG A 45 -3.25 -17.97 2.30
C ARG A 45 -2.61 -18.38 3.63
N ARG A 46 -1.60 -17.66 4.11
CA ARG A 46 -0.82 -18.02 5.31
C ARG A 46 -1.04 -17.05 6.48
N LEU A 47 -1.96 -16.10 6.35
CA LEU A 47 -2.12 -15.00 7.32
C LEU A 47 -3.12 -15.28 8.46
N ASP A 48 -3.79 -16.42 8.44
CA ASP A 48 -4.87 -16.77 9.40
C ASP A 48 -4.42 -16.77 10.86
N LYS A 49 -3.15 -17.10 11.11
CA LYS A 49 -2.60 -17.25 12.47
C LYS A 49 -2.12 -15.94 13.10
N PHE A 50 -2.05 -14.85 12.34
CA PHE A 50 -1.48 -13.59 12.80
C PHE A 50 -2.54 -12.65 13.34
N ARG A 51 -2.18 -11.87 14.37
CA ARG A 51 -3.05 -10.86 14.96
C ARG A 51 -3.33 -9.72 13.97
N ASN A 52 -4.57 -9.25 13.95
CA ASN A 52 -5.02 -8.20 13.03
C ASN A 52 -4.19 -6.90 13.16
N GLU A 53 -3.93 -6.43 14.39
CA GLU A 53 -3.15 -5.21 14.61
C GLU A 53 -1.68 -5.38 14.17
N TRP A 54 -1.12 -6.58 14.31
CA TRP A 54 0.23 -6.89 13.85
C TRP A 54 0.29 -6.85 12.32
N LEU A 55 -0.67 -7.47 11.64
CA LEU A 55 -0.79 -7.45 10.18
C LEU A 55 -0.93 -6.02 9.66
N ILE A 56 -1.81 -5.20 10.24
CA ILE A 56 -1.98 -3.80 9.82
C ILE A 56 -0.67 -3.01 9.98
N LYS A 57 -0.01 -3.12 11.14
CA LYS A 57 1.26 -2.41 11.41
C LYS A 57 2.32 -2.78 10.38
N TRP A 58 2.58 -4.07 10.19
CA TRP A 58 3.60 -4.52 9.27
C TRP A 58 3.23 -4.26 7.81
N GLY A 59 1.96 -4.31 7.46
CA GLY A 59 1.47 -3.94 6.13
C GLY A 59 1.82 -2.49 5.79
N ILE A 60 1.67 -1.56 6.74
CA ILE A 60 2.07 -0.16 6.55
C ILE A 60 3.59 -0.04 6.41
N ILE A 61 4.36 -0.70 7.27
CA ILE A 61 5.84 -0.64 7.27
C ILE A 61 6.42 -1.17 5.96
N THR A 62 6.01 -2.37 5.53
CA THR A 62 6.53 -2.98 4.29
C THR A 62 6.12 -2.18 3.05
N SER A 63 4.96 -1.53 3.06
CA SER A 63 4.57 -0.58 2.01
C SER A 63 5.49 0.64 1.96
N GLY A 64 5.80 1.23 3.12
CA GLY A 64 6.75 2.34 3.20
C GLY A 64 8.13 1.96 2.67
N LEU A 65 8.62 0.77 3.03
CA LEU A 65 9.89 0.23 2.50
C LEU A 65 9.85 0.02 0.99
N ALA A 66 8.72 -0.42 0.43
CA ALA A 66 8.55 -0.52 -1.02
C ALA A 66 8.67 0.85 -1.70
N PHE A 67 8.03 1.88 -1.17
CA PHE A 67 8.11 3.23 -1.74
C PHE A 67 9.52 3.84 -1.61
N ILE A 68 10.23 3.57 -0.51
CA ILE A 68 11.64 3.94 -0.37
C ILE A 68 12.47 3.22 -1.46
N SER A 69 12.27 1.92 -1.64
CA SER A 69 12.94 1.13 -2.68
C SER A 69 12.72 1.74 -4.07
N TYR A 70 11.47 2.09 -4.42
CA TYR A 70 11.16 2.74 -5.69
C TYR A 70 11.80 4.13 -5.83
N SER A 71 11.86 4.91 -4.75
CA SER A 71 12.47 6.25 -4.79
C SER A 71 13.97 6.25 -5.04
N LEU A 72 14.63 5.13 -4.76
CA LEU A 72 16.07 4.92 -4.91
C LEU A 72 16.41 4.14 -6.20
N ALA A 73 15.40 3.78 -7.00
CA ALA A 73 15.61 2.98 -8.20
C ALA A 73 16.39 3.76 -9.26
N GLN A 74 17.55 3.22 -9.65
CA GLN A 74 18.39 3.74 -10.74
C GLN A 74 18.14 3.03 -12.07
N ASN A 75 17.57 1.82 -12.02
CA ASN A 75 17.14 1.03 -13.16
C ASN A 75 15.84 0.30 -12.83
N PHE A 76 15.17 -0.24 -13.85
CA PHE A 76 13.88 -0.89 -13.65
C PHE A 76 13.98 -2.24 -12.90
N TYR A 77 15.13 -2.92 -12.91
CA TYR A 77 15.31 -4.14 -12.10
C TYR A 77 15.29 -3.85 -10.60
N SER A 78 15.75 -2.67 -10.16
CA SER A 78 15.67 -2.21 -8.77
C SER A 78 14.23 -2.07 -8.24
N ILE A 79 13.21 -2.11 -9.11
CA ILE A 79 11.80 -2.11 -8.72
C ILE A 79 11.35 -3.48 -8.18
N ILE A 80 12.00 -4.57 -8.57
CA ILE A 80 11.58 -5.93 -8.20
C ILE A 80 11.49 -6.14 -6.67
N PRO A 81 12.50 -5.76 -5.85
CA PRO A 81 12.39 -5.86 -4.40
C PRO A 81 11.20 -5.06 -3.83
N GLY A 82 10.92 -3.88 -4.41
CA GLY A 82 9.76 -3.09 -4.01
C GLY A 82 8.43 -3.76 -4.37
N MET A 83 8.33 -4.46 -5.49
CA MET A 83 7.13 -5.23 -5.87
C MET A 83 6.81 -6.35 -4.89
N VAL A 84 7.86 -7.02 -4.39
CA VAL A 84 7.74 -8.02 -3.32
C VAL A 84 7.24 -7.34 -2.04
N LEU A 85 7.90 -6.27 -1.60
CA LEU A 85 7.56 -5.55 -0.37
C LEU A 85 6.13 -5.00 -0.39
N ILE A 86 5.68 -4.42 -1.51
CA ILE A 86 4.32 -3.89 -1.62
C ILE A 86 3.28 -5.01 -1.71
N ALA A 87 3.64 -6.19 -2.23
CA ALA A 87 2.78 -7.37 -2.18
C ALA A 87 2.54 -7.82 -0.74
N PHE A 88 3.60 -7.94 0.07
CA PHE A 88 3.45 -8.16 1.52
C PHE A 88 2.63 -7.04 2.17
N GLY A 89 2.92 -5.79 1.82
CA GLY A 89 2.25 -4.61 2.35
C GLY A 89 0.75 -4.63 2.16
N TRP A 90 0.29 -4.89 0.94
CA TRP A 90 -1.13 -4.99 0.64
C TRP A 90 -1.76 -6.23 1.27
N ALA A 91 -1.12 -7.40 1.18
CA ALA A 91 -1.66 -8.64 1.73
C ALA A 91 -1.92 -8.51 3.24
N PHE A 92 -0.95 -7.99 3.98
CA PHE A 92 -1.07 -7.83 5.43
C PHE A 92 -2.12 -6.78 5.79
N LEU A 93 -2.10 -5.63 5.11
CA LEU A 93 -3.01 -4.55 5.41
C LEU A 93 -4.47 -4.93 5.09
N TYR A 94 -4.72 -5.53 3.93
CA TYR A 94 -6.04 -5.94 3.49
C TYR A 94 -6.63 -7.01 4.40
N VAL A 95 -5.89 -8.10 4.65
CA VAL A 95 -6.38 -9.19 5.52
C VAL A 95 -6.56 -8.71 6.96
N GLY A 96 -5.60 -7.98 7.50
CA GLY A 96 -5.66 -7.47 8.88
C GLY A 96 -6.80 -6.47 9.08
N ALA A 97 -6.98 -5.51 8.16
CA ALA A 97 -8.05 -4.51 8.27
C ALA A 97 -9.44 -5.14 8.10
N ASN A 98 -9.62 -6.02 7.12
CA ASN A 98 -10.90 -6.65 6.87
C ASN A 98 -11.34 -7.52 8.06
N ARG A 99 -10.44 -8.35 8.61
CA ARG A 99 -10.73 -9.14 9.82
C ARG A 99 -11.05 -8.26 11.02
N LEU A 100 -10.24 -7.23 11.27
CA LEU A 100 -10.45 -6.33 12.41
C LEU A 100 -11.84 -5.72 12.40
N VAL A 101 -12.28 -5.27 11.23
CA VAL A 101 -13.57 -4.60 11.04
C VAL A 101 -14.73 -5.60 11.15
N VAL A 102 -14.58 -6.81 10.62
CA VAL A 102 -15.61 -7.86 10.69
C VAL A 102 -15.74 -8.47 12.09
N GLU A 103 -14.65 -8.60 12.84
CA GLU A 103 -14.67 -9.18 14.19
C GLU A 103 -15.18 -8.21 15.25
N ARG A 104 -14.96 -6.90 15.08
CA ARG A 104 -15.35 -5.87 16.06
C ARG A 104 -16.77 -5.35 15.90
N ASN A 105 -17.48 -5.71 14.83
CA ASN A 105 -18.80 -5.17 14.52
C ASN A 105 -19.82 -6.29 14.33
N ILE A 106 -21.04 -6.07 14.85
CA ILE A 106 -22.18 -6.99 14.68
C ILE A 106 -22.59 -7.02 13.20
N GLU A 107 -22.68 -5.85 12.57
CA GLU A 107 -23.02 -5.71 11.16
C GLU A 107 -21.79 -5.85 10.25
N LYS A 108 -21.38 -7.10 10.02
CA LYS A 108 -20.17 -7.44 9.25
C LYS A 108 -20.19 -6.88 7.83
N ALA A 109 -21.33 -7.00 7.14
CA ALA A 109 -21.48 -6.54 5.76
C ALA A 109 -21.37 -5.02 5.63
N SER A 110 -22.08 -4.26 6.48
CA SER A 110 -22.01 -2.79 6.54
C SER A 110 -20.56 -2.33 6.80
N SER A 111 -19.90 -2.97 7.76
CA SER A 111 -18.55 -2.59 8.18
C SER A 111 -17.51 -2.86 7.08
N ALA A 112 -17.58 -4.03 6.42
CA ALA A 112 -16.76 -4.32 5.24
C ALA A 112 -17.08 -3.37 4.07
N GLY A 113 -18.35 -3.00 3.90
CA GLY A 113 -18.79 -1.99 2.92
C GLY A 113 -18.12 -0.63 3.14
N ILE A 114 -18.06 -0.14 4.38
CA ILE A 114 -17.38 1.11 4.73
C ILE A 114 -15.88 1.02 4.44
N LEU A 115 -15.25 -0.12 4.75
CA LEU A 115 -13.83 -0.33 4.46
C LEU A 115 -13.55 -0.28 2.94
N ASN A 116 -14.40 -0.90 2.14
CA ASN A 116 -14.32 -0.87 0.68
C ASN A 116 -14.55 0.55 0.14
N ALA A 117 -15.57 1.25 0.64
CA ALA A 117 -15.84 2.65 0.27
C ALA A 117 -14.64 3.56 0.59
N SER A 118 -14.02 3.39 1.77
CA SER A 118 -12.79 4.09 2.13
C SER A 118 -11.62 3.75 1.21
N THR A 119 -11.56 2.52 0.69
CA THR A 119 -10.52 2.08 -0.23
C THR A 119 -10.71 2.74 -1.59
N SER A 120 -11.93 2.71 -2.14
CA SER A 120 -12.26 3.37 -3.41
C SER A 120 -12.09 4.89 -3.35
N ALA A 121 -12.44 5.53 -2.24
CA ALA A 121 -12.17 6.96 -2.07
C ALA A 121 -10.67 7.27 -2.06
N ALA A 122 -9.85 6.38 -1.48
CA ALA A 122 -8.41 6.50 -1.53
C ALA A 122 -7.83 6.25 -2.93
N ASP A 123 -8.44 5.37 -3.73
CA ASP A 123 -8.05 5.14 -5.13
C ASP A 123 -8.23 6.41 -5.98
N ILE A 124 -9.39 7.07 -5.84
CA ILE A 124 -9.69 8.31 -6.55
C ILE A 124 -8.70 9.41 -6.13
N ALA A 125 -8.57 9.64 -4.83
CA ALA A 125 -7.66 10.66 -4.30
C ALA A 125 -6.20 10.37 -4.70
N GLY A 126 -5.78 9.11 -4.61
CA GLY A 126 -4.43 8.68 -4.95
C GLY A 126 -4.13 8.85 -6.43
N SER A 127 -5.06 8.49 -7.31
CA SER A 127 -4.87 8.63 -8.76
C SER A 127 -4.74 10.10 -9.17
N LEU A 128 -5.60 10.98 -8.63
CA LEU A 128 -5.55 12.41 -8.89
C LEU A 128 -4.25 13.04 -8.38
N LEU A 129 -3.88 12.76 -7.13
CA LEU A 129 -2.65 13.30 -6.52
C LEU A 129 -1.40 12.72 -7.19
N GLY A 130 -1.40 11.43 -7.53
CA GLY A 130 -0.26 10.78 -8.19
C GLY A 130 0.03 11.36 -9.57
N GLY A 131 -1.01 11.52 -10.39
CA GLY A 131 -0.89 12.13 -11.71
C GLY A 131 -0.45 13.59 -11.64
N THR A 132 -1.06 14.39 -10.77
CA THR A 132 -0.72 15.81 -10.62
C THR A 132 0.71 16.02 -10.09
N ILE A 133 1.10 15.30 -9.04
CA ILE A 133 2.46 15.39 -8.48
C ILE A 133 3.48 14.93 -9.53
N MET A 134 3.22 13.85 -10.27
CA MET A 134 4.14 13.40 -11.31
C MET A 134 4.29 14.44 -12.42
N GLN A 135 3.20 15.08 -12.83
CA GLN A 135 3.22 16.08 -13.91
C GLN A 135 3.97 17.35 -13.54
N TYR A 136 3.84 17.84 -12.30
CA TYR A 136 4.45 19.11 -11.87
C TYR A 136 5.80 18.95 -11.14
N LEU A 137 6.01 17.83 -10.44
CA LEU A 137 7.16 17.63 -9.56
C LEU A 137 8.04 16.45 -9.99
N GLY A 138 7.49 15.47 -10.71
CA GLY A 138 8.22 14.30 -11.23
C GLY A 138 8.05 13.01 -10.43
N TYR A 139 8.60 11.92 -10.96
CA TYR A 139 8.41 10.56 -10.41
C TYR A 139 8.89 10.40 -8.96
N ARG A 140 10.07 10.94 -8.63
CA ARG A 140 10.68 10.76 -7.31
C ARG A 140 9.83 11.43 -6.21
N GLN A 141 9.25 12.59 -6.51
CA GLN A 141 8.40 13.35 -5.61
C GLN A 141 7.09 12.64 -5.35
N THR A 142 6.52 11.95 -6.34
CA THR A 142 5.37 11.06 -6.13
C THR A 142 5.70 9.89 -5.19
N MET A 143 6.90 9.31 -5.30
CA MET A 143 7.34 8.26 -4.35
C MET A 143 7.50 8.83 -2.92
N ILE A 144 8.08 10.02 -2.78
CA ILE A 144 8.22 10.70 -1.48
C ILE A 144 6.86 11.00 -0.86
N PHE A 145 5.90 11.47 -1.65
CA PHE A 145 4.52 11.66 -1.20
C PHE A 145 3.93 10.37 -0.62
N ALA A 146 4.12 9.23 -1.30
CA ALA A 146 3.66 7.94 -0.79
C ALA A 146 4.35 7.50 0.51
N ILE A 147 5.65 7.79 0.66
CA ILE A 147 6.40 7.56 1.90
C ILE A 147 5.80 8.39 3.04
N VAL A 148 5.53 9.68 2.82
CA VAL A 148 4.90 10.57 3.81
C VAL A 148 3.53 10.05 4.21
N CYS A 149 2.68 9.67 3.25
CA CYS A 149 1.39 9.04 3.52
C CYS A 149 1.51 7.76 4.36
N GLY A 150 2.53 6.93 4.09
CA GLY A 150 2.84 5.74 4.87
C GLY A 150 3.23 6.06 6.32
N ILE A 151 4.11 7.04 6.53
CA ILE A 151 4.55 7.49 7.86
C ILE A 151 3.38 8.08 8.66
N LEU A 152 2.56 8.92 8.04
CA LEU A 152 1.37 9.49 8.66
C LEU A 152 0.37 8.39 9.04
N SER A 153 0.15 7.43 8.15
CA SER A 153 -0.72 6.28 8.43
C SER A 153 -0.19 5.43 9.60
N LEU A 154 1.13 5.23 9.71
CA LEU A 154 1.73 4.48 10.80
C LEU A 154 1.61 5.24 12.12
N SER A 155 1.90 6.53 12.12
CA SER A 155 1.83 7.41 13.29
C SER A 155 0.41 7.45 13.85
N PHE A 156 -0.57 7.63 12.97
CA PHE A 156 -1.99 7.61 13.34
C PHE A 156 -2.42 6.25 13.92
N PHE A 157 -1.99 5.14 13.30
CA PHE A 157 -2.29 3.80 13.78
C PHE A 157 -1.71 3.53 15.18
N VAL A 158 -0.46 3.92 15.43
CA VAL A 158 0.19 3.76 16.73
C VAL A 158 -0.50 4.60 17.81
N TRP A 159 -0.87 5.85 17.48
CA TRP A 159 -1.59 6.73 18.39
C TRP A 159 -2.95 6.16 18.79
N MET A 160 -3.75 5.70 17.82
CA MET A 160 -5.05 5.08 18.09
C MET A 160 -4.93 3.82 18.96
N ASN A 161 -3.97 2.94 18.66
CA ASN A 161 -3.78 1.69 19.39
C ASN A 161 -3.29 1.91 20.82
N LYS A 162 -2.58 3.02 21.08
CA LYS A 162 -2.21 3.43 22.44
C LYS A 162 -3.43 3.93 23.20
N SER A 163 -4.25 4.78 22.56
CA SER A 163 -5.47 5.34 23.17
C SER A 163 -6.47 4.26 23.59
N SER A 164 -6.70 3.26 22.73
CA SER A 164 -7.64 2.17 23.01
C SER A 164 -7.22 1.23 24.16
N LYS A 165 -5.93 1.21 24.53
CA LYS A 165 -5.42 0.43 25.66
C LYS A 165 -5.48 1.18 26.99
N VAL A 166 -5.63 2.51 26.95
CA VAL A 166 -5.76 3.36 28.14
C VAL A 166 -7.23 3.41 28.60
N SER A 167 -8.18 3.12 27.72
CA SER A 167 -9.62 3.12 27.97
C SER A 167 -10.22 1.75 28.31
N ALA A 168 -9.41 0.71 28.44
CA ALA A 168 -9.81 -0.67 28.71
C ALA A 168 -9.18 -1.16 30.01
#